data_AF-A0A8H7QS73-F1
#
_entry.id   AF-A0A8H7QS73-F1
#
_cell.length_a   1.000
_cell.length_b   1.000
_cell.length_c   1.000
_cell.angle_alpha   90.00
_cell.angle_beta   90.00
_cell.angle_gamma   90.00
#
_symmetry.space_group_name_H-M   'P 1'
#
loop_
_entity.id
_entity.type
_entity.pdbx_description
1 polymer ?
#
loop_
_entity_poly.entity_id
_entity_poly.type
_entity_poly.pdbx_seq_one_letter_code
_entity_poly.pdbx_strand_id
1 'polypeptide(L)'
;MVRNGSLDGLRGAQEYLVSTNISMSISGAEKLQNGMGFKTKRKNKTNFVSAANKKLRLAWARKHRQLTVSDWRKWVFSGKTRVNIGGSDSESFYWSDVPGTNRPHQVRPQVQGNGDGVMLWGCISGEGPGYSTAIIDGTIDSN
;
A
#
# COMPACT_ATOMS: atom_id res chain seq x y z
N MET A 1 -4.06 21.26 -17.81
CA MET A 1 -4.02 21.69 -16.39
C MET A 1 -4.80 20.75 -15.45
N VAL A 2 -6.01 20.28 -15.80
CA VAL A 2 -6.73 19.24 -15.03
C VAL A 2 -6.20 17.81 -15.30
N ARG A 3 -5.68 17.56 -16.51
CA ARG A 3 -5.25 16.22 -16.96
C ARG A 3 -3.87 15.78 -16.45
N ASN A 4 -3.07 16.69 -15.91
CA ASN A 4 -1.72 16.46 -15.41
C ASN A 4 -1.69 16.12 -13.91
N GLY A 5 -2.85 15.91 -13.27
CA GLY A 5 -2.94 15.50 -11.87
C GLY A 5 -2.54 16.58 -10.87
N SER A 6 -2.45 17.85 -11.30
CA SER A 6 -2.07 18.99 -10.46
C SER A 6 -3.12 19.39 -9.42
N LEU A 7 -4.33 18.85 -9.52
CA LEU A 7 -5.46 19.20 -8.67
C LEU A 7 -5.89 17.95 -7.91
N ASP A 8 -5.91 18.03 -6.57
CA ASP A 8 -6.21 16.92 -5.67
C ASP A 8 -7.72 16.62 -5.61
N GLY A 9 -8.28 16.16 -6.73
CA GLY A 9 -9.68 15.76 -6.85
C GLY A 9 -10.65 16.93 -6.99
N LEU A 10 -11.92 16.68 -6.68
CA LEU A 10 -13.03 17.64 -6.89
C LEU A 10 -12.84 18.95 -6.12
N ARG A 11 -12.28 18.88 -4.91
CA ARG A 11 -12.02 20.06 -4.08
C ARG A 11 -10.92 20.96 -4.66
N GLY A 12 -9.80 20.37 -5.06
CA GLY A 12 -8.74 21.12 -5.75
C GLY A 12 -9.20 21.71 -7.07
N ALA A 13 -10.10 21.03 -7.79
CA ALA A 13 -10.71 21.57 -9.00
C ALA A 13 -11.64 22.76 -8.71
N GLN A 14 -12.44 22.68 -7.64
CA GLN A 14 -13.28 23.80 -7.20
C GLN A 14 -12.44 25.02 -6.79
N GLU A 15 -11.38 24.81 -5.98
CA GLU A 15 -10.48 25.88 -5.52
C GLU A 15 -9.78 26.59 -6.68
N TYR A 16 -9.36 25.84 -7.70
CA TYR A 16 -8.81 26.40 -8.94
C TYR A 16 -9.84 27.21 -9.72
N LEU A 17 -11.08 26.74 -9.81
CA LEU A 17 -12.12 27.47 -10.55
C LEU A 17 -12.50 28.76 -9.83
N VAL A 18 -12.56 28.74 -8.50
CA VAL A 18 -12.72 29.93 -7.66
C VAL A 18 -11.57 30.91 -7.86
N SER A 19 -10.32 30.45 -7.96
CA SER A 19 -9.17 31.34 -8.22
C SER A 19 -9.20 31.97 -9.63
N THR A 20 -9.90 31.35 -10.58
CA THR A 20 -10.19 31.93 -11.91
C THR A 20 -11.45 32.81 -11.95
N ASN A 21 -11.96 33.24 -10.78
CA ASN A 21 -13.20 34.02 -10.64
C ASN A 21 -14.49 33.28 -11.07
N ILE A 22 -14.44 31.95 -11.21
CA ILE A 22 -15.61 31.12 -11.46
C ILE A 22 -16.08 30.54 -10.13
N SER A 23 -17.04 31.21 -9.50
CA SER A 23 -17.69 30.69 -8.29
C SER A 23 -18.58 29.50 -8.66
N MET A 24 -18.25 28.31 -8.15
CA MET A 24 -19.08 27.13 -8.34
C MET A 24 -19.11 26.24 -7.10
N SER A 25 -20.23 25.55 -6.92
CA SER A 25 -20.35 24.50 -5.91
C SER A 25 -19.59 23.25 -6.32
N ILE A 26 -19.23 22.41 -5.35
CA ILE A 26 -18.60 21.10 -5.59
C ILE A 26 -19.45 20.25 -6.54
N SER A 27 -20.78 20.24 -6.37
CA SER A 27 -21.70 19.53 -7.26
C SER A 27 -21.71 20.11 -8.69
N GLY A 28 -21.48 21.42 -8.84
CA GLY A 28 -21.30 22.05 -10.14
C GLY A 28 -20.00 21.59 -10.81
N ALA A 29 -18.90 21.55 -10.06
CA ALA A 29 -17.62 21.06 -10.54
C ALA A 29 -17.69 19.57 -10.95
N GLU A 30 -18.42 18.75 -10.20
CA GLU A 30 -18.63 17.33 -10.49
C GLU A 30 -19.44 17.14 -11.78
N LYS A 31 -20.55 17.85 -11.95
CA LYS A 31 -21.35 17.83 -13.19
C LYS A 31 -20.54 18.27 -14.40
N LEU A 32 -19.72 19.32 -14.25
CA LEU A 32 -18.83 19.81 -15.30
C LEU A 32 -17.79 18.74 -15.69
N GLN A 33 -17.14 18.11 -14.70
CA GLN A 33 -16.16 17.05 -14.94
C GLN A 33 -16.80 15.84 -15.66
N ASN A 34 -17.99 15.42 -15.23
CA ASN A 34 -18.75 14.35 -15.88
C ASN A 34 -19.15 14.72 -17.31
N GLY A 35 -19.62 15.95 -17.55
CA GLY A 35 -19.97 16.46 -18.88
C GLY A 35 -18.76 16.56 -19.83
N MET A 36 -17.57 16.79 -19.30
CA MET A 36 -16.29 16.73 -20.04
C MET A 36 -15.74 15.30 -20.21
N GLY A 37 -16.46 14.27 -19.74
CA GLY A 37 -16.08 12.87 -19.87
C GLY A 37 -15.03 12.38 -18.87
N PHE A 38 -14.71 13.15 -17.83
CA PHE A 38 -13.84 12.67 -16.76
C PHE A 38 -14.60 11.71 -15.86
N LYS A 39 -14.03 10.51 -15.63
CA LYS A 39 -14.60 9.52 -14.71
C LYS A 39 -13.72 9.40 -13.48
N THR A 40 -14.34 9.29 -12.32
CA THR A 40 -13.64 8.97 -11.07
C THR A 40 -13.08 7.55 -11.13
N LYS A 41 -11.81 7.39 -10.73
CA LYS A 41 -11.14 6.09 -10.61
C LYS A 41 -10.44 6.01 -9.26
N ARG A 42 -10.44 4.82 -8.64
CA ARG A 42 -9.71 4.57 -7.41
C ARG A 42 -8.21 4.76 -7.66
N LYS A 43 -7.52 5.55 -6.83
CA LYS A 43 -6.05 5.63 -6.85
C LYS A 43 -5.49 4.27 -6.37
N ASN A 44 -4.66 3.63 -7.18
CA ASN A 44 -3.97 2.41 -6.77
C ASN A 44 -2.95 2.73 -5.68
N LYS A 45 -3.05 2.05 -4.53
CA LYS A 45 -1.99 2.08 -3.52
C LYS A 45 -0.79 1.33 -4.09
N THR A 46 0.30 2.05 -4.32
CA THR A 46 1.57 1.46 -4.74
C THR A 46 2.69 2.05 -3.92
N ASN A 47 3.72 1.25 -3.66
CA ASN A 47 4.93 1.72 -3.01
C ASN A 47 5.69 2.59 -4.03
N PHE A 48 5.81 3.87 -3.74
CA PHE A 48 6.52 4.79 -4.62
C PHE A 48 8.02 4.48 -4.59
N VAL A 49 8.57 4.02 -5.72
CA VAL A 49 10.01 3.82 -5.89
C VAL A 49 10.59 5.05 -6.56
N SER A 50 11.56 5.71 -5.90
CA SER A 50 12.25 6.88 -6.45
C SER A 50 12.92 6.57 -7.79
N ALA A 51 13.10 7.60 -8.64
CA ALA A 51 13.76 7.43 -9.94
C ALA A 51 15.19 6.85 -9.78
N ALA A 52 15.92 7.28 -8.75
CA ALA A 52 17.24 6.74 -8.41
C ALA A 52 17.17 5.24 -8.08
N ASN A 53 16.24 4.83 -7.21
CA ASN A 53 16.08 3.42 -6.84
C ASN A 53 15.63 2.56 -8.03
N LYS A 54 14.82 3.10 -8.95
CA LYS A 54 14.46 2.42 -10.21
C LYS A 54 15.70 2.15 -11.06
N LYS A 55 16.59 3.14 -11.21
CA LYS A 55 17.84 2.99 -11.97
C LYS A 55 18.75 1.93 -11.36
N LEU A 56 18.92 1.94 -10.03
CA LEU A 56 19.72 0.95 -9.31
C LEU A 56 19.15 -0.46 -9.44
N ARG A 57 17.84 -0.63 -9.24
CA ARG A 57 17.16 -1.92 -9.41
C ARG A 57 17.29 -2.46 -10.83
N LEU A 58 17.15 -1.60 -11.84
CA LEU A 58 17.30 -1.99 -13.24
C LEU A 58 18.75 -2.40 -13.57
N ALA A 59 19.75 -1.65 -13.09
CA ALA A 59 21.15 -1.99 -13.28
C ALA A 59 21.48 -3.34 -12.62
N TRP A 60 20.99 -3.56 -11.39
CA TRP A 60 21.15 -4.82 -10.68
C TRP A 60 20.52 -5.98 -11.44
N ALA A 61 19.28 -5.83 -11.92
CA ALA A 61 18.59 -6.86 -12.70
C ALA A 61 19.33 -7.19 -14.01
N ARG A 62 19.82 -6.17 -14.73
CA ARG A 62 20.61 -6.36 -15.95
C ARG A 62 21.93 -7.09 -15.69
N LYS A 63 22.61 -6.77 -14.58
CA LYS A 63 23.86 -7.42 -14.18
C LYS A 63 23.67 -8.92 -13.91
N HIS A 64 22.55 -9.30 -13.28
CA HIS A 64 22.29 -10.68 -12.86
C HIS A 64 21.35 -11.45 -13.81
N ARG A 65 21.02 -10.90 -14.98
CA ARG A 65 20.04 -11.50 -15.92
C ARG A 65 20.44 -12.87 -16.48
N GLN A 66 21.73 -13.19 -16.45
CA GLN A 66 22.29 -14.45 -16.96
C GLN A 66 22.56 -15.47 -15.84
N LEU A 67 22.23 -15.16 -14.59
CA LEU A 67 22.40 -16.13 -13.49
C LEU A 67 21.52 -17.35 -13.72
N THR A 68 22.14 -18.52 -13.63
CA THR A 68 21.47 -19.81 -13.77
C THR A 68 20.83 -20.23 -12.46
N VAL A 69 19.99 -21.28 -12.48
CA VAL A 69 19.41 -21.86 -11.26
C VAL A 69 20.50 -22.30 -10.29
N SER A 70 21.61 -22.88 -10.76
CA SER A 70 22.72 -23.29 -9.89
C SER A 70 23.44 -22.10 -9.26
N ASP A 71 23.48 -20.96 -9.94
CA ASP A 71 24.04 -19.73 -9.36
C ASP A 71 23.13 -19.16 -8.28
N TRP A 72 21.82 -19.11 -8.52
CA TRP A 72 20.85 -18.66 -7.51
C TRP A 72 20.84 -19.55 -6.27
N ARG A 73 21.08 -20.87 -6.42
CA ARG A 73 21.15 -21.78 -5.28
C ARG A 73 22.28 -21.46 -4.29
N LYS A 74 23.34 -20.78 -4.74
CA LYS A 74 24.46 -20.34 -3.88
C LYS A 74 24.12 -19.10 -3.05
N TRP A 75 22.99 -18.45 -3.30
CA TRP A 75 22.60 -17.23 -2.62
C TRP A 75 21.74 -17.53 -1.39
N VAL A 76 21.95 -16.75 -0.34
CA VAL A 76 21.10 -16.73 0.85
C VAL A 76 20.32 -15.42 0.86
N PHE A 77 19.00 -15.50 0.90
CA PHE A 77 18.11 -14.35 1.03
C PHE A 77 17.68 -14.22 2.49
N SER A 78 17.79 -13.03 3.06
CA SER A 78 17.26 -12.73 4.40
C SER A 78 16.17 -11.68 4.32
N GLY A 79 15.18 -11.76 5.20
CA GLY A 79 14.10 -10.80 5.26
C GLY A 79 13.52 -10.67 6.66
N LYS A 80 12.71 -9.62 6.86
CA LYS A 80 11.89 -9.42 8.04
C LYS A 80 10.42 -9.46 7.62
N THR A 81 9.57 -10.16 8.38
CA THR A 81 8.12 -10.19 8.14
C THR A 81 7.36 -10.09 9.46
N ARG A 82 6.21 -9.41 9.44
CA ARG A 82 5.34 -9.31 10.62
C ARG A 82 4.31 -10.42 10.55
N VAL A 83 4.25 -11.25 11.58
CA VAL A 83 3.20 -12.25 11.74
C VAL A 83 2.18 -11.71 12.73
N ASN A 84 0.99 -11.32 12.24
CA ASN A 84 -0.09 -10.83 13.08
C ASN A 84 -0.81 -12.02 13.75
N ILE A 85 -0.97 -11.97 15.08
CA ILE A 85 -1.63 -13.03 15.84
C ILE A 85 -3.18 -12.96 15.69
N GLY A 86 -3.72 -11.79 15.35
CA GLY A 86 -5.16 -11.53 15.22
C GLY A 86 -5.81 -11.74 13.83
N GLY A 87 -5.10 -12.37 12.88
CA GLY A 87 -5.55 -12.54 11.50
C GLY A 87 -4.99 -11.50 10.52
N SER A 88 -5.20 -11.70 9.22
CA SER A 88 -4.77 -10.75 8.18
C SER A 88 -5.52 -9.43 8.29
N ASP A 89 -4.89 -8.34 7.84
CA ASP A 89 -5.52 -7.01 7.66
C ASP A 89 -6.64 -7.01 6.58
N SER A 90 -7.18 -8.18 6.23
CA SER A 90 -8.19 -8.35 5.20
C SER A 90 -9.52 -7.76 5.63
N GLU A 91 -10.21 -7.15 4.66
CA GLU A 91 -11.57 -6.64 4.81
C GLU A 91 -12.50 -7.74 5.34
N SER A 92 -13.21 -7.44 6.43
CA SER A 92 -14.26 -8.31 6.98
C SER A 92 -15.62 -7.90 6.43
N PHE A 93 -16.31 -8.84 5.80
CA PHE A 93 -17.68 -8.64 5.32
C PHE A 93 -18.70 -9.09 6.38
N TYR A 94 -19.80 -8.37 6.53
CA TYR A 94 -20.96 -8.79 7.30
C TYR A 94 -22.24 -8.58 6.48
N TRP A 95 -23.27 -9.38 6.78
CA TRP A 95 -24.59 -9.26 6.19
C TRP A 95 -25.51 -8.51 7.16
N SER A 96 -26.28 -7.54 6.66
CA SER A 96 -27.31 -6.82 7.43
C SER A 96 -28.66 -6.90 6.74
N ASP A 97 -29.71 -7.08 7.54
CA ASP A 97 -31.12 -7.14 7.17
C ASP A 97 -31.86 -5.81 7.41
N VAL A 98 -31.23 -4.84 8.09
CA VAL A 98 -31.86 -3.54 8.43
C VAL A 98 -30.86 -2.37 8.28
N PRO A 99 -31.26 -1.22 7.72
CA PRO A 99 -30.45 0.00 7.74
C PRO A 99 -30.54 0.67 9.12
N GLY A 100 -29.41 1.09 9.70
CA GLY A 100 -29.40 2.11 10.76
C GLY A 100 -28.58 1.80 12.01
N THR A 101 -28.32 0.54 12.36
CA THR A 101 -27.52 0.20 13.55
C THR A 101 -26.83 -1.17 13.39
N ASN A 102 -25.51 -1.22 13.52
CA ASN A 102 -24.77 -2.48 13.50
C ASN A 102 -24.94 -3.20 14.85
N ARG A 103 -25.31 -4.49 14.83
CA ARG A 103 -25.35 -5.34 16.03
C ARG A 103 -23.91 -5.68 16.48
N PRO A 104 -23.66 -6.01 17.75
CA PRO A 104 -22.31 -6.32 18.24
C PRO A 104 -21.55 -7.41 17.46
N HIS A 105 -22.24 -8.39 16.88
CA HIS A 105 -21.64 -9.43 16.04
C HIS A 105 -21.39 -9.01 14.57
N GLN A 106 -21.94 -7.85 14.16
CA GLN A 106 -21.75 -7.23 12.85
C GLN A 106 -20.67 -6.14 12.88
N VAL A 107 -20.16 -5.79 14.07
CA VAL A 107 -19.06 -4.87 14.27
C VAL A 107 -17.83 -5.70 14.64
N ARG A 108 -16.76 -5.63 13.85
CA ARG A 108 -15.46 -6.08 14.34
C ARG A 108 -15.02 -5.10 15.43
N PRO A 109 -14.73 -5.55 16.66
CA PRO A 109 -14.07 -4.71 17.63
C PRO A 109 -12.77 -4.22 16.97
N GLN A 110 -12.61 -2.91 16.82
CA GLN A 110 -11.31 -2.33 16.58
C GLN A 110 -10.55 -2.51 17.89
N VAL A 111 -9.87 -3.66 18.03
CA VAL A 111 -8.85 -3.77 19.05
C VAL A 111 -7.78 -2.78 18.60
N GLN A 112 -7.67 -1.65 19.31
CA GLN A 112 -6.53 -0.77 19.18
C GLN A 112 -5.35 -1.49 19.83
N GLY A 113 -4.91 -2.56 19.17
CA GLY A 113 -3.82 -3.41 19.60
C GLY A 113 -2.52 -2.66 19.35
N ASN A 114 -1.90 -2.22 20.44
CA ASN A 114 -0.50 -1.84 20.46
C ASN A 114 0.34 -3.08 20.11
N GLY A 115 0.57 -3.36 18.83
CA GLY A 115 1.71 -4.21 18.47
C GLY A 115 1.56 -5.74 18.52
N ASP A 116 0.36 -6.33 18.43
CA ASP A 116 0.15 -7.80 18.56
C ASP A 116 0.57 -8.62 17.31
N GLY A 117 1.76 -8.38 16.79
CA GLY A 117 2.37 -9.22 15.75
C GLY A 117 3.86 -9.38 15.99
N VAL A 118 4.34 -10.62 15.93
CA VAL A 118 5.76 -10.93 16.10
C VAL A 118 6.50 -10.57 14.82
N MET A 119 7.51 -9.71 14.95
CA MET A 119 8.44 -9.44 13.85
C MET A 119 9.44 -10.59 13.78
N LEU A 120 9.42 -11.35 12.68
CA LEU A 120 10.36 -12.44 12.45
C LEU A 120 11.47 -11.96 11.52
N TRP A 121 12.72 -12.26 11.87
CA TRP A 121 13.82 -12.29 10.90
C TRP A 121 14.10 -13.73 10.52
N GLY A 122 14.40 -13.97 9.25
CA GLY A 122 14.88 -15.28 8.82
C GLY A 122 15.59 -15.23 7.49
N CYS A 123 16.18 -16.35 7.10
CA CYS A 123 16.81 -16.53 5.80
C CYS A 123 16.37 -17.80 5.09
N ILE A 124 16.56 -17.84 3.77
CA ILE A 124 16.28 -18.98 2.89
C ILE A 124 17.35 -19.07 1.81
N SER A 125 17.74 -20.28 1.46
CA SER A 125 18.68 -20.57 0.37
C SER A 125 18.07 -21.53 -0.64
N GLY A 126 18.84 -21.91 -1.67
CA GLY A 126 18.44 -22.95 -2.61
C GLY A 126 18.25 -24.34 -1.99
N GLU A 127 18.72 -24.56 -0.76
CA GLU A 127 18.61 -25.83 -0.04
C GLU A 127 17.42 -25.87 0.93
N GLY A 128 16.84 -24.71 1.26
CA GLY A 128 15.66 -24.61 2.12
C GLY A 128 15.71 -23.44 3.10
N PRO A 129 14.77 -23.42 4.07
CA PRO A 129 14.76 -22.44 5.14
C PRO A 129 16.03 -22.52 5.99
N GLY A 130 16.63 -21.36 6.27
CA GLY A 130 17.74 -21.22 7.20
C GLY A 130 17.24 -20.86 8.61
N TYR A 131 18.12 -20.25 9.40
CA TYR A 131 17.79 -19.79 10.75
C TYR A 131 16.72 -18.69 10.72
N SER A 132 15.79 -18.75 11.67
CA SER A 132 14.78 -17.73 11.90
C SER A 132 14.67 -17.42 13.39
N THR A 133 14.48 -16.16 13.74
CA THR A 133 14.31 -15.71 15.12
C THR A 133 13.22 -14.66 15.23
N ALA A 134 12.51 -14.68 16.36
CA ALA A 134 11.63 -13.60 16.74
C ALA A 134 12.47 -12.39 17.20
N ILE A 135 12.10 -11.22 16.71
CA ILE A 135 12.65 -9.95 17.18
C ILE A 135 11.76 -9.53 18.35
N ILE A 136 12.25 -9.77 19.58
CA ILE A 136 11.43 -9.68 20.79
C ILE A 136 11.48 -8.28 21.41
N ASP A 137 12.54 -7.48 21.21
CA ASP A 137 12.56 -6.06 21.57
C ASP A 137 13.62 -5.31 20.76
N GLY A 138 13.25 -4.16 20.19
CA GLY A 138 14.17 -3.22 19.52
C GLY A 138 14.40 -3.46 18.02
N THR A 139 14.48 -2.36 17.27
CA THR A 139 14.96 -2.34 15.89
C THR A 139 16.35 -2.99 15.84
N ILE A 140 16.55 -4.02 15.01
CA ILE A 140 17.91 -4.51 14.72
C ILE A 140 18.62 -3.42 13.93
N ASP A 141 19.43 -2.63 14.64
CA ASP A 141 20.38 -1.69 14.07
C ASP A 141 21.74 -2.40 13.93
N SER A 142 22.36 -2.28 12.77
CA SER A 142 23.71 -2.79 12.51
C SER A 142 24.74 -1.77 13.01
N ASN A 143 25.50 -2.11 14.07
CA ASN A 143 26.75 -1.41 14.41
C ASN A 143 27.80 -1.59 13.31
#